data_AF-A0A067CIX6-F1
#
_entry.id   AF-A0A067CIX6-F1
#
_cell.length_a   1.000
_cell.length_b   1.000
_cell.length_c   1.000
_cell.angle_alpha   90.00
_cell.angle_beta   90.00
_cell.angle_gamma   90.00
#
_symmetry.space_group_name_H-M   'P 1'
#
loop_
_entity.id
_entity.type
_entity.pdbx_description
1 polymer ?
#
loop_
_entity_poly.entity_id
_entity_poly.type
_entity_poly.pdbx_seq_one_letter_code
_entity_poly.pdbx_strand_id
1 'polypeptide(L)'
;MTTILRSLLVLLLAIALEAAQSPAPFGTRLGVTDGGVDVYSCNLPPGEEALDMDPNYVDGVYTGVRWQCVELARRYLYINYGVIFGDVDYAFQIYDLPAFERVATKAAVAVTKHSNGAATPPRLGSLLIWSAYGEMAETGHVAVVVNVTDTHVDIAEQNVEDTIWPKDRLYSRRLQVHRNATSYEVQKWYEKEHIIGWITVDGASPASVLDSTTSSSSSYGFVFAAVIVVAVGGFVARRHYSRRSDRYAQYDYVK
;
A
#
# COMPACT_ATOMS: atom_id res chain seq x y z
N MET A 1 -6.82 -0.81 -51.50
CA MET A 1 -7.64 -1.45 -50.44
C MET A 1 -6.90 -2.53 -49.65
N THR A 2 -5.56 -2.54 -49.60
CA THR A 2 -4.77 -3.62 -48.99
C THR A 2 -3.91 -3.20 -47.79
N THR A 3 -3.86 -1.92 -47.45
CA THR A 3 -3.09 -1.38 -46.31
C THR A 3 -3.92 -1.21 -45.04
N ILE A 4 -5.24 -1.03 -45.14
CA ILE A 4 -6.13 -0.83 -43.98
C ILE A 4 -6.36 -2.15 -43.21
N LEU A 5 -6.34 -3.29 -43.90
CA LEU A 5 -6.58 -4.60 -43.29
C LEU A 5 -5.38 -5.11 -42.46
N ARG A 6 -4.16 -4.63 -42.75
CA ARG A 6 -2.96 -4.95 -41.95
C ARG A 6 -2.90 -4.12 -40.66
N SER A 7 -3.40 -2.89 -40.68
CA SER A 7 -3.45 -2.04 -39.48
C SER A 7 -4.50 -2.49 -38.46
N LEU A 8 -5.63 -3.05 -38.91
CA LEU A 8 -6.62 -3.63 -37.98
C LEU A 8 -6.15 -4.95 -37.36
N LEU A 9 -5.37 -5.76 -38.08
CA LEU A 9 -4.86 -7.03 -37.55
C LEU A 9 -3.74 -6.79 -36.51
N VAL A 10 -2.92 -5.74 -36.68
CA VAL A 10 -1.91 -5.35 -35.68
C VAL A 10 -2.56 -4.68 -34.45
N LEU A 11 -3.66 -3.94 -34.63
CA LEU A 11 -4.40 -3.36 -33.51
C LEU A 11 -5.22 -4.40 -32.72
N LEU A 12 -5.72 -5.46 -33.38
CA LEU A 12 -6.39 -6.59 -32.74
C LEU A 12 -5.43 -7.59 -32.09
N LEU A 13 -4.14 -7.58 -32.48
CA LEU A 13 -3.10 -8.41 -31.85
C LEU A 13 -2.43 -7.74 -30.63
N ALA A 14 -2.69 -6.45 -30.38
CA ALA A 14 -2.28 -5.77 -29.14
C ALA A 14 -3.29 -5.97 -27.99
N ILE A 15 -4.47 -6.51 -28.30
CA ILE A 15 -5.36 -7.17 -27.33
C ILE A 15 -4.93 -8.65 -27.24
N ALA A 16 -3.63 -8.90 -27.18
CA ALA A 16 -3.09 -10.20 -26.89
C ALA A 16 -3.30 -10.45 -25.40
N LEU A 17 -4.39 -11.15 -25.10
CA LEU A 17 -4.40 -12.23 -24.14
C LEU A 17 -3.63 -11.91 -22.84
N GLU A 18 -4.17 -11.03 -22.00
CA GLU A 18 -3.99 -11.21 -20.56
C GLU A 18 -4.73 -12.51 -20.21
N ALA A 19 -4.12 -13.65 -20.54
CA ALA A 19 -4.53 -14.92 -19.98
C ALA A 19 -4.49 -14.71 -18.47
N ALA A 20 -5.64 -14.88 -17.81
CA ALA A 20 -5.72 -14.77 -16.36
C ALA A 20 -4.66 -15.69 -15.76
N GLN A 21 -3.56 -15.09 -15.28
CA GLN A 21 -2.49 -15.84 -14.65
C GLN A 21 -3.06 -16.42 -13.36
N SER A 22 -2.71 -17.67 -13.06
CA SER A 22 -3.11 -18.26 -11.78
C SER A 22 -2.48 -17.46 -10.63
N PRO A 23 -3.20 -17.28 -9.51
CA PRO A 23 -2.62 -16.72 -8.30
C PRO A 23 -1.30 -17.41 -7.92
N ALA A 24 -0.26 -16.62 -7.69
CA ALA A 24 1.03 -17.11 -7.23
C ALA A 24 0.90 -17.58 -5.76
N PRO A 25 1.68 -18.58 -5.33
CA PRO A 25 1.68 -19.02 -3.94
C PRO A 25 2.05 -17.90 -2.96
N PHE A 26 1.55 -17.97 -1.72
CA PHE A 26 1.90 -17.06 -0.64
C PHE A 26 3.40 -16.73 -0.58
N GLY A 27 3.74 -15.45 -0.43
CA GLY A 27 5.12 -14.98 -0.32
C GLY A 27 5.90 -14.95 -1.64
N THR A 28 5.29 -15.34 -2.76
CA THR A 28 5.90 -15.12 -4.08
C THR A 28 5.96 -13.62 -4.36
N ARG A 29 7.13 -13.13 -4.79
CA ARG A 29 7.29 -11.75 -5.23
C ARG A 29 6.50 -11.52 -6.53
N LEU A 30 5.51 -10.63 -6.47
CA LEU A 30 4.64 -10.26 -7.60
C LEU A 30 5.25 -9.15 -8.45
N GLY A 31 5.91 -8.18 -7.81
CA GLY A 31 6.43 -6.99 -8.48
C GLY A 31 7.21 -6.09 -7.53
N VAL A 32 7.50 -4.88 -7.99
CA VAL A 32 8.21 -3.84 -7.24
C VAL A 32 7.57 -2.49 -7.52
N THR A 33 7.41 -1.66 -6.50
CA THR A 33 6.84 -0.32 -6.62
C THR A 33 7.81 0.68 -7.26
N ASP A 34 7.34 1.90 -7.53
CA ASP A 34 8.15 3.03 -7.97
C ASP A 34 9.29 3.38 -6.98
N GLY A 35 9.07 3.16 -5.68
CA GLY A 35 10.05 3.36 -4.61
C GLY A 35 10.93 2.14 -4.32
N GLY A 36 10.98 1.14 -5.21
CA GLY A 36 11.85 -0.03 -5.03
C GLY A 36 11.40 -1.00 -3.93
N VAL A 37 10.11 -1.01 -3.58
CA VAL A 37 9.55 -1.86 -2.51
C VAL A 37 8.91 -3.09 -3.13
N ASP A 38 9.36 -4.28 -2.74
CA ASP A 38 8.81 -5.53 -3.26
C ASP A 38 7.35 -5.75 -2.81
N VAL A 39 6.54 -6.31 -3.69
CA VAL A 39 5.13 -6.68 -3.43
C VAL A 39 5.03 -8.21 -3.48
N TYR A 40 4.36 -8.80 -2.49
CA TYR A 40 4.26 -10.25 -2.35
C TYR A 40 2.81 -10.74 -2.41
N SER A 41 2.65 -11.97 -2.87
CA SER A 41 1.39 -12.70 -2.85
C SER A 41 0.91 -12.92 -1.42
N CYS A 42 -0.34 -12.59 -1.17
CA CYS A 42 -1.08 -12.91 0.04
C CYS A 42 -2.09 -14.07 -0.19
N ASN A 43 -1.90 -14.86 -1.25
CA ASN A 43 -2.68 -16.07 -1.52
C ASN A 43 -2.38 -17.16 -0.48
N LEU A 44 -3.10 -17.10 0.64
CA LEU A 44 -2.89 -17.96 1.80
C LEU A 44 -2.98 -19.46 1.43
N PRO A 45 -2.13 -20.31 2.02
CA PRO A 45 -2.30 -21.75 1.89
C PRO A 45 -3.67 -22.20 2.40
N PRO A 46 -4.23 -23.30 1.87
CA PRO A 46 -5.52 -23.81 2.33
C PRO A 46 -5.53 -24.09 3.84
N GLY A 47 -6.49 -23.49 4.56
CA GLY A 47 -6.69 -23.68 5.99
C GLY A 47 -5.90 -22.74 6.90
N GLU A 48 -5.12 -21.81 6.34
CA GLU A 48 -4.43 -20.75 7.06
C GLU A 48 -5.25 -19.46 7.02
N GLU A 49 -5.26 -18.70 8.12
CA GLU A 49 -5.86 -17.37 8.20
C GLU A 49 -4.80 -16.27 8.15
N ALA A 50 -5.23 -15.04 7.84
CA ALA A 50 -4.34 -13.89 7.75
C ALA A 50 -3.49 -13.69 9.03
N LEU A 51 -4.07 -13.92 10.20
CA LEU A 51 -3.42 -13.72 11.50
C LEU A 51 -2.51 -14.88 11.93
N ASP A 52 -2.52 -16.00 11.21
CA ASP A 52 -1.61 -17.12 11.45
C ASP A 52 -0.23 -16.85 10.86
N MET A 53 -0.12 -15.86 9.95
CA MET A 53 1.11 -15.54 9.25
C MET A 53 2.10 -14.76 10.12
N ASP A 54 3.39 -14.98 9.85
CA ASP A 54 4.46 -14.32 10.57
C ASP A 54 4.45 -12.79 10.38
N PRO A 55 4.84 -12.03 11.41
CA PRO A 55 5.11 -10.60 11.28
C PRO A 55 6.30 -10.33 10.34
N ASN A 56 6.23 -9.23 9.61
CA ASN A 56 7.35 -8.70 8.83
C ASN A 56 8.04 -7.55 9.55
N TYR A 57 9.37 -7.51 9.39
CA TYR A 57 10.23 -6.46 9.91
C TYR A 57 11.22 -6.00 8.85
N VAL A 58 11.49 -4.70 8.81
CA VAL A 58 12.58 -4.11 8.01
C VAL A 58 13.43 -3.27 8.96
N ASP A 59 14.73 -3.56 9.06
CA ASP A 59 15.66 -2.93 10.02
C ASP A 59 15.16 -2.94 11.48
N GLY A 60 14.47 -4.02 11.87
CA GLY A 60 13.86 -4.14 13.20
C GLY A 60 12.56 -3.34 13.39
N VAL A 61 12.08 -2.62 12.37
CA VAL A 61 10.79 -1.93 12.38
C VAL A 61 9.70 -2.89 11.94
N TYR A 62 8.70 -3.12 12.80
CA TYR A 62 7.51 -3.90 12.44
C TYR A 62 6.73 -3.20 11.33
N THR A 63 6.51 -3.91 10.22
CA THR A 63 5.73 -3.37 9.09
C THR A 63 4.32 -3.93 9.03
N GLY A 64 4.06 -5.12 9.57
CA GLY A 64 2.73 -5.72 9.57
C GLY A 64 2.78 -7.24 9.49
N VAL A 65 1.62 -7.88 9.43
CA VAL A 65 1.50 -9.33 9.18
C VAL A 65 1.70 -9.61 7.69
N ARG A 66 2.52 -10.62 7.36
CA ARG A 66 2.78 -11.01 5.97
C ARG A 66 1.50 -11.58 5.32
N TRP A 67 1.12 -11.23 4.09
CA TRP A 67 1.53 -10.09 3.26
C TRP A 67 0.32 -9.17 3.07
N GLN A 68 -0.21 -8.69 4.19
CA GLN A 68 -1.46 -7.93 4.20
C GLN A 68 -1.29 -6.54 3.55
N CYS A 69 -2.39 -5.92 3.15
CA CYS A 69 -2.39 -4.58 2.56
C CYS A 69 -1.77 -3.51 3.48
N VAL A 70 -2.08 -3.60 4.78
CA VAL A 70 -1.51 -2.73 5.84
C VAL A 70 0.01 -2.90 5.94
N GLU A 71 0.52 -4.10 5.73
CA GLU A 71 1.95 -4.42 5.79
C GLU A 71 2.72 -3.68 4.69
N LEU A 72 2.26 -3.76 3.43
CA LEU A 72 2.91 -3.06 2.32
C LEU A 72 2.84 -1.54 2.51
N ALA A 73 1.68 -1.01 2.90
CA ALA A 73 1.50 0.43 3.09
C ALA A 73 2.47 1.00 4.13
N ARG A 74 2.63 0.32 5.27
CA ARG A 74 3.58 0.73 6.32
C ARG A 74 5.02 0.56 5.86
N ARG A 75 5.35 -0.57 5.21
CA ARG A 75 6.70 -0.84 4.69
C ARG A 75 7.13 0.18 3.63
N TYR A 76 6.23 0.56 2.73
CA TYR A 76 6.51 1.57 1.70
C TYR A 76 6.81 2.93 2.32
N LEU A 77 6.00 3.38 3.29
CA LEU A 77 6.24 4.65 3.96
C LEU A 77 7.55 4.66 4.76
N TYR A 78 7.88 3.53 5.39
CA TYR A 78 9.13 3.39 6.12
C TYR A 78 10.34 3.52 5.18
N ILE A 79 10.37 2.72 4.12
CA ILE A 79 11.51 2.68 3.19
C ILE A 79 11.70 4.03 2.48
N ASN A 80 10.61 4.65 2.00
CA ASN A 80 10.71 5.83 1.14
C ASN A 80 10.68 7.17 1.89
N TYR A 81 10.18 7.21 3.13
CA TYR A 81 10.00 8.46 3.88
C TYR A 81 10.48 8.40 5.34
N GLY A 82 10.88 7.22 5.85
CA GLY A 82 11.25 7.03 7.25
C GLY A 82 10.08 7.24 8.22
N VAL A 83 8.84 7.03 7.76
CA VAL A 83 7.60 7.28 8.49
C VAL A 83 6.75 6.02 8.54
N ILE A 84 6.07 5.79 9.67
CA ILE A 84 5.08 4.71 9.83
C ILE A 84 3.79 5.28 10.41
N PHE A 85 2.66 4.62 10.14
CA PHE A 85 1.42 4.88 10.86
C PHE A 85 1.26 3.87 12.00
N GLY A 86 0.56 4.29 13.06
CA GLY A 86 0.33 3.50 14.26
C GLY A 86 -0.46 2.20 14.01
N ASP A 87 -0.61 1.40 15.06
CA ASP A 87 -1.31 0.13 14.96
C ASP A 87 -2.81 0.32 14.68
N VAL A 88 -3.33 -0.56 13.83
CA VAL A 88 -4.73 -0.63 13.42
C VAL A 88 -5.13 -2.09 13.32
N ASP A 89 -6.35 -2.42 13.71
CA ASP A 89 -6.92 -3.76 13.54
C ASP A 89 -7.43 -3.95 12.10
N TYR A 90 -7.93 -2.86 11.50
CA TYR A 90 -8.52 -2.85 10.16
C TYR A 90 -7.95 -1.71 9.31
N ALA A 91 -7.77 -1.94 8.02
CA ALA A 91 -7.13 -0.99 7.11
C ALA A 91 -7.86 0.36 7.03
N PHE A 92 -9.20 0.37 7.07
CA PHE A 92 -9.97 1.63 7.02
C PHE A 92 -9.66 2.56 8.22
N GLN A 93 -9.21 2.01 9.35
CA GLN A 93 -8.92 2.79 10.56
C GLN A 93 -7.70 3.70 10.38
N ILE A 94 -6.85 3.46 9.39
CA ILE A 94 -5.71 4.33 9.06
C ILE A 94 -6.21 5.75 8.78
N TYR A 95 -7.38 5.90 8.13
CA TYR A 95 -7.99 7.21 7.85
C TYR A 95 -8.38 8.00 9.11
N ASP A 96 -8.45 7.34 10.27
CA ASP A 96 -8.78 7.97 11.54
C ASP A 96 -7.56 8.37 12.38
N LEU A 97 -6.35 8.00 11.95
CA LEU A 97 -5.13 8.34 12.66
C LEU A 97 -4.84 9.85 12.56
N PRO A 98 -4.57 10.55 13.67
CA PRO A 98 -4.39 12.01 13.64
C PRO A 98 -3.03 12.43 13.07
N ALA A 99 -2.03 11.55 13.17
CA ALA A 99 -0.66 11.76 12.73
C ALA A 99 0.00 10.40 12.50
N PHE A 100 1.10 10.42 11.75
CA PHE A 100 2.03 9.30 11.63
C PHE A 100 3.25 9.54 12.54
N GLU A 101 4.24 8.66 12.53
CA GLU A 101 5.43 8.73 13.36
C GLU A 101 6.69 8.63 12.51
N ARG A 102 7.67 9.51 12.76
CA ARG A 102 9.01 9.41 12.20
C ARG A 102 9.82 8.39 12.99
N VAL A 103 10.24 7.30 12.35
CA VAL A 103 10.89 6.16 13.02
C VAL A 103 12.14 6.58 13.81
N ALA A 104 13.02 7.38 13.19
CA ALA A 104 14.30 7.76 13.78
C ALA A 104 14.17 8.62 15.06
N THR A 105 13.11 9.40 15.18
CA THR A 105 12.95 10.40 16.25
C THR A 105 11.75 10.15 17.16
N LYS A 106 10.85 9.24 16.78
CA LYS A 106 9.55 9.02 17.41
C LYS A 106 8.63 10.25 17.43
N ALA A 107 8.98 11.28 16.66
CA ALA A 107 8.19 12.49 16.53
C ALA A 107 6.93 12.25 15.68
N ALA A 108 5.82 12.87 16.07
CA ALA A 108 4.61 12.90 15.27
C ALA A 108 4.85 13.63 13.94
N VAL A 109 4.34 13.07 12.86
CA VAL A 109 4.38 13.63 11.51
C VAL A 109 2.96 13.96 11.08
N ALA A 110 2.73 15.22 10.73
CA ALA A 110 1.44 15.68 10.27
C ALA A 110 1.05 15.00 8.95
N VAL A 111 -0.24 14.74 8.81
CA VAL A 111 -0.81 14.15 7.60
C VAL A 111 -2.04 14.95 7.18
N THR A 112 -2.17 15.19 5.89
CA THR A 112 -3.37 15.78 5.29
C THR A 112 -4.26 14.68 4.74
N LYS A 113 -5.56 14.74 5.07
CA LYS A 113 -6.58 13.79 4.60
C LYS A 113 -7.52 14.47 3.63
N HIS A 114 -7.84 13.79 2.55
CA HIS A 114 -8.74 14.27 1.51
C HIS A 114 -9.78 13.20 1.22
N SER A 115 -11.06 13.55 1.32
CA SER A 115 -12.13 12.67 0.86
C SER A 115 -12.04 12.45 -0.64
N ASN A 116 -12.49 11.29 -1.13
CA ASN A 116 -12.57 11.07 -2.57
C ASN A 116 -13.44 12.14 -3.24
N GLY A 117 -12.97 12.72 -4.35
CA GLY A 117 -13.61 13.88 -4.99
C GLY A 117 -13.13 15.25 -4.47
N ALA A 118 -12.17 15.31 -3.54
CA ALA A 118 -11.55 16.57 -3.14
C ALA A 118 -10.80 17.27 -4.30
N ALA A 119 -10.63 18.59 -4.23
CA ALA A 119 -9.97 19.38 -5.28
C ALA A 119 -8.46 19.08 -5.43
N THR A 120 -7.80 18.71 -4.32
CA THR A 120 -6.34 18.47 -4.30
C THR A 120 -6.07 17.00 -4.58
N PRO A 121 -5.40 16.64 -5.69
CA PRO A 121 -5.11 15.24 -6.00
C PRO A 121 -4.19 14.58 -4.95
N PRO A 122 -4.16 13.24 -4.89
CA PRO A 122 -3.12 12.55 -4.13
C PRO A 122 -1.72 12.87 -4.70
N ARG A 123 -0.69 12.50 -3.94
CA ARG A 123 0.71 12.59 -4.35
C ARG A 123 1.33 11.19 -4.36
N LEU A 124 2.52 11.05 -4.92
CA LEU A 124 3.32 9.84 -4.76
C LEU A 124 3.50 9.53 -3.27
N GLY A 125 3.25 8.28 -2.90
CA GLY A 125 3.26 7.78 -1.53
C GLY A 125 2.01 8.11 -0.70
N SER A 126 1.01 8.81 -1.25
CA SER A 126 -0.28 8.92 -0.56
C SER A 126 -0.89 7.54 -0.35
N LEU A 127 -1.55 7.34 0.79
CA LEU A 127 -2.30 6.11 1.08
C LEU A 127 -3.75 6.29 0.65
N LEU A 128 -4.21 5.51 -0.32
CA LEU A 128 -5.62 5.44 -0.74
C LEU A 128 -6.35 4.43 0.14
N ILE A 129 -7.48 4.82 0.74
CA ILE A 129 -8.18 4.04 1.76
C ILE A 129 -9.61 3.71 1.31
N TRP A 130 -10.00 2.45 1.47
CA TRP A 130 -11.37 1.96 1.30
C TRP A 130 -12.02 1.67 2.65
N SER A 131 -13.34 1.85 2.74
CA SER A 131 -14.12 1.40 3.89
C SER A 131 -14.35 -0.11 3.85
N ALA A 132 -14.78 -0.68 4.97
CA ALA A 132 -15.18 -2.09 5.11
C ALA A 132 -16.49 -2.41 4.37
N TYR A 133 -16.49 -2.29 3.04
CA TYR A 133 -17.69 -2.42 2.22
C TYR A 133 -17.47 -3.28 0.98
N GLY A 134 -18.43 -4.17 0.70
CA GLY A 134 -18.45 -5.01 -0.50
C GLY A 134 -17.20 -5.86 -0.61
N GLU A 135 -16.45 -5.73 -1.71
CA GLU A 135 -15.21 -6.50 -1.95
C GLU A 135 -14.11 -6.23 -0.92
N MET A 136 -14.22 -5.11 -0.18
CA MET A 136 -13.27 -4.73 0.87
C MET A 136 -13.80 -5.05 2.29
N ALA A 137 -14.92 -5.75 2.41
CA ALA A 137 -15.42 -6.18 3.71
C ALA A 137 -14.60 -7.36 4.26
N GLU A 138 -14.37 -7.47 5.57
CA GLU A 138 -14.80 -6.58 6.67
C GLU A 138 -13.71 -5.59 7.10
N THR A 139 -12.54 -5.64 6.46
CA THR A 139 -11.33 -4.99 6.95
C THR A 139 -11.09 -3.60 6.35
N GLY A 140 -11.84 -3.24 5.30
CA GLY A 140 -11.47 -2.15 4.41
C GLY A 140 -10.21 -2.49 3.63
N HIS A 141 -9.59 -1.48 3.04
CA HIS A 141 -8.34 -1.69 2.30
C HIS A 141 -7.46 -0.46 2.27
N VAL A 142 -6.16 -0.66 2.03
CA VAL A 142 -5.19 0.41 1.81
C VAL A 142 -4.27 0.05 0.65
N ALA A 143 -4.03 1.04 -0.21
CA ALA A 143 -3.05 0.96 -1.28
C ALA A 143 -2.16 2.20 -1.28
N VAL A 144 -0.95 2.06 -1.83
CA VAL A 144 -0.02 3.17 -2.01
C VAL A 144 -0.18 3.74 -3.41
N VAL A 145 -0.31 5.06 -3.53
CA VAL A 145 -0.32 5.75 -4.81
C VAL A 145 1.11 5.88 -5.35
N VAL A 146 1.37 5.28 -6.51
CA VAL A 146 2.71 5.20 -7.15
C VAL A 146 2.80 5.95 -8.49
N ASN A 147 1.67 6.46 -8.99
CA ASN A 147 1.62 7.42 -10.09
C ASN A 147 0.31 8.23 -10.03
N VAL A 148 0.34 9.49 -10.43
CA VAL A 148 -0.83 10.39 -10.42
C VAL A 148 -0.88 11.19 -11.72
N THR A 149 -2.00 11.12 -12.41
CA THR A 149 -2.27 11.91 -13.63
C THR A 149 -3.67 12.51 -13.58
N ASP A 150 -4.05 13.25 -14.62
CA ASP A 150 -5.40 13.83 -14.73
C ASP A 150 -6.50 12.80 -15.04
N THR A 151 -6.11 11.62 -15.53
CA THR A 151 -7.04 10.59 -16.01
C THR A 151 -7.01 9.31 -15.19
N HIS A 152 -5.96 9.08 -14.40
CA HIS A 152 -5.82 7.90 -13.58
C HIS A 152 -4.81 8.09 -12.44
N VAL A 153 -4.93 7.23 -11.44
CA VAL A 153 -3.87 6.92 -10.48
C VAL A 153 -3.41 5.48 -10.68
N ASP A 154 -2.10 5.24 -10.57
CA ASP A 154 -1.59 3.87 -10.42
C ASP A 154 -1.33 3.62 -8.94
N ILE A 155 -1.73 2.43 -8.48
CA ILE A 155 -1.59 2.01 -7.09
C ILE A 155 -0.77 0.73 -6.98
N ALA A 156 -0.05 0.59 -5.87
CA ALA A 156 0.57 -0.65 -5.45
C ALA A 156 -0.10 -1.13 -4.16
N GLU A 157 -0.54 -2.39 -4.15
CA GLU A 157 -1.20 -3.02 -3.02
C GLU A 157 -0.82 -4.51 -2.90
N GLN A 158 -1.04 -5.08 -1.71
CA GLN A 158 -1.07 -6.53 -1.49
C GLN A 158 -2.48 -6.93 -1.06
N ASN A 159 -2.78 -8.24 -1.11
CA ASN A 159 -4.05 -8.80 -0.63
C ASN A 159 -5.28 -8.32 -1.43
N VAL A 160 -5.14 -8.26 -2.76
CA VAL A 160 -6.26 -8.06 -3.71
C VAL A 160 -6.06 -8.97 -4.92
N GLU A 161 -4.94 -8.82 -5.63
CA GLU A 161 -4.55 -9.69 -6.74
C GLU A 161 -3.19 -10.31 -6.47
N ASP A 162 -3.10 -11.63 -6.66
CA ASP A 162 -1.89 -12.42 -6.38
C ASP A 162 -1.15 -12.85 -7.66
N THR A 163 -1.27 -12.09 -8.75
CA THR A 163 -0.60 -12.41 -10.02
C THR A 163 0.70 -11.64 -10.19
N ILE A 164 1.68 -12.28 -10.85
CA ILE A 164 2.97 -11.63 -11.11
C ILE A 164 2.74 -10.49 -12.09
N TRP A 165 3.20 -9.30 -11.73
CA TRP A 165 3.03 -8.12 -12.56
C TRP A 165 3.80 -8.28 -13.87
N PRO A 166 3.25 -7.80 -15.00
CA PRO A 166 3.99 -7.74 -16.25
C PRO A 166 5.33 -7.03 -16.08
N LYS A 167 6.31 -7.45 -16.88
CA LYS A 167 7.66 -6.88 -16.85
C LYS A 167 7.59 -5.35 -16.94
N ASP A 168 8.39 -4.68 -16.11
CA ASP A 168 8.53 -3.22 -16.03
C ASP A 168 7.27 -2.47 -15.51
N ARG A 169 6.18 -3.17 -15.15
CA ARG A 169 5.03 -2.57 -14.45
C ARG A 169 5.38 -2.38 -12.97
N LEU A 170 5.14 -1.17 -12.46
CA LEU A 170 5.45 -0.76 -11.07
C LEU A 170 4.20 -0.59 -10.19
N TYR A 171 3.06 -1.11 -10.63
CA TYR A 171 1.76 -0.97 -10.00
C TYR A 171 0.92 -2.24 -10.15
N SER A 172 0.00 -2.48 -9.21
CA SER A 172 -0.98 -3.57 -9.28
C SER A 172 -2.14 -3.17 -10.18
N ARG A 173 -2.81 -2.05 -9.86
CA ARG A 173 -4.00 -1.56 -10.56
C ARG A 173 -3.85 -0.11 -11.00
N ARG A 174 -4.54 0.21 -12.10
CA ARG A 174 -4.74 1.57 -12.60
C ARG A 174 -6.19 1.96 -12.42
N LEU A 175 -6.46 2.88 -11.50
CA LEU A 175 -7.82 3.37 -11.25
C LEU A 175 -8.07 4.63 -12.06
N GLN A 176 -9.17 4.65 -12.81
CA GLN A 176 -9.56 5.82 -13.59
C GLN A 176 -9.93 6.98 -12.67
N VAL A 177 -9.80 8.21 -13.18
CA VAL A 177 -10.11 9.43 -12.44
C VAL A 177 -11.10 10.27 -13.24
N HIS A 178 -12.12 10.75 -12.55
CA HIS A 178 -12.97 11.84 -13.03
C HIS A 178 -12.49 13.16 -12.42
N ARG A 179 -11.80 13.97 -13.23
CA ARG A 179 -11.25 15.27 -12.80
C ARG A 179 -12.04 16.42 -13.41
N ASN A 180 -12.37 17.42 -12.59
CA ASN A 180 -12.81 18.74 -13.06
C ASN A 180 -12.08 19.85 -12.28
N ALA A 181 -12.49 21.10 -12.46
CA ALA A 181 -11.84 22.27 -11.84
C ALA A 181 -11.84 22.24 -10.30
N THR A 182 -12.76 21.50 -9.68
CA THR A 182 -12.97 21.48 -8.22
C THR A 182 -12.92 20.10 -7.60
N SER A 183 -12.79 19.02 -8.39
CA SER A 183 -12.75 17.65 -7.89
C SER A 183 -11.74 16.79 -8.61
N TYR A 184 -11.15 15.87 -7.85
CA TYR A 184 -10.34 14.75 -8.30
C TYR A 184 -10.96 13.48 -7.71
N GLU A 185 -11.75 12.75 -8.50
CA GLU A 185 -12.47 11.58 -8.02
C GLU A 185 -11.86 10.30 -8.59
N VAL A 186 -11.24 9.50 -7.73
CA VAL A 186 -10.78 8.15 -8.08
C VAL A 186 -12.00 7.26 -8.23
N GLN A 187 -12.16 6.67 -9.41
CA GLN A 187 -13.30 5.82 -9.75
C GLN A 187 -13.12 4.43 -9.13
N LYS A 188 -14.25 3.81 -8.84
CA LYS A 188 -14.29 2.46 -8.29
C LYS A 188 -13.76 1.44 -9.28
N TRP A 189 -13.14 0.38 -8.76
CA TRP A 189 -12.78 -0.79 -9.55
C TRP A 189 -13.90 -1.84 -9.56
N TYR A 190 -14.43 -2.17 -8.38
CA TYR A 190 -15.57 -3.06 -8.21
C TYR A 190 -16.89 -2.27 -8.13
N GLU A 191 -18.01 -2.90 -8.49
CA GLU A 191 -19.33 -2.27 -8.33
C GLU A 191 -19.63 -1.98 -6.86
N LYS A 192 -19.31 -2.95 -5.99
CA LYS A 192 -19.50 -2.89 -4.54
C LYS A 192 -18.16 -2.59 -3.84
N GLU A 193 -17.78 -1.33 -3.86
CA GLU A 193 -16.70 -0.82 -3.01
C GLU A 193 -16.98 0.65 -2.66
N HIS A 194 -16.24 1.17 -1.69
CA HIS A 194 -16.29 2.59 -1.34
C HIS A 194 -14.90 3.10 -0.94
N ILE A 195 -14.35 3.99 -1.76
CA ILE A 195 -13.10 4.71 -1.52
C ILE A 195 -13.43 5.88 -0.59
N ILE A 196 -12.88 5.87 0.62
CA ILE A 196 -13.04 6.96 1.59
C ILE A 196 -12.30 8.21 1.08
N GLY A 197 -11.07 8.03 0.62
CA GLY A 197 -10.17 9.11 0.24
C GLY A 197 -8.71 8.73 0.39
N TRP A 198 -7.83 9.72 0.46
CA TRP A 198 -6.39 9.50 0.62
C TRP A 198 -5.78 10.32 1.76
N ILE A 199 -4.67 9.80 2.28
CA ILE A 199 -3.83 10.43 3.31
C ILE A 199 -2.48 10.74 2.68
N THR A 200 -1.99 11.96 2.89
CA THR A 200 -0.68 12.41 2.40
C THR A 200 0.17 12.85 3.57
N VAL A 201 1.42 12.38 3.62
CA VAL A 201 2.37 12.81 4.65
C VAL A 201 2.84 14.23 4.33
N ASP A 202 2.70 15.14 5.28
CA ASP A 202 3.04 16.55 5.06
C ASP A 202 4.55 16.75 5.04
N GLY A 203 5.03 17.60 4.12
CA GLY A 203 6.46 17.84 3.94
C GLY A 203 7.26 16.64 3.44
N ALA A 204 6.60 15.55 3.04
CA ALA A 204 7.25 14.40 2.43
C ALA A 204 7.72 14.74 1.01
N SER A 205 9.01 14.59 0.77
CA SER A 205 9.57 14.29 -0.56
C SER A 205 10.06 12.85 -0.51
N PRO A 206 9.93 12.06 -1.60
CA PRO A 206 10.59 10.76 -1.68
C PRO A 206 12.04 10.98 -1.32
N ALA A 207 12.51 10.30 -0.28
CA ALA A 207 13.78 10.66 0.32
C ALA A 207 14.86 10.65 -0.76
N SER A 208 15.61 11.75 -0.88
CA SER A 208 16.87 11.85 -1.61
C SER A 208 17.96 11.02 -0.92
N VAL A 209 17.65 9.77 -0.57
CA VAL A 209 18.56 8.82 0.07
C VAL A 209 19.20 8.02 -1.05
N LEU A 210 20.08 8.70 -1.79
CA LEU A 210 21.23 8.17 -2.53
C LEU A 210 22.01 9.33 -3.18
N ASP A 211 22.28 10.41 -2.43
CA ASP A 211 23.41 11.30 -2.77
C ASP A 211 24.13 11.78 -1.51
N SER A 212 24.90 10.86 -0.93
CA SER A 212 26.02 11.20 -0.06
C SER A 212 27.12 10.15 -0.20
N THR A 213 27.54 9.90 -1.44
CA THR A 213 28.85 9.28 -1.68
C THR A 213 29.77 10.29 -2.35
N THR A 214 30.18 11.31 -1.60
CA THR A 214 31.45 11.97 -1.88
C THR A 214 32.23 12.16 -0.57
N SER A 215 33.34 11.44 -0.48
CA SER A 215 34.54 11.74 0.31
C SER A 215 34.40 12.00 1.82
N SER A 216 34.65 10.98 2.64
CA SER A 216 35.72 11.09 3.64
C SER A 216 36.24 9.70 4.02
N SER A 217 37.53 9.50 3.79
CA SER A 217 38.34 8.42 4.33
C SER A 217 38.39 8.52 5.84
N SER A 218 37.98 7.48 6.57
CA SER A 218 38.59 7.17 7.88
C SER A 218 38.38 5.71 8.25
N SER A 219 39.50 5.08 8.60
CA SER A 219 39.67 3.70 9.00
C SER A 219 39.34 3.51 10.48
N TYR A 220 38.33 2.68 10.80
CA TYR A 220 38.15 2.03 12.11
C TYR A 220 37.36 0.73 11.81
N GLY A 221 37.91 -0.47 11.96
CA GLY A 221 38.35 -1.07 13.20
C GLY A 221 37.25 -2.01 13.70
N PHE A 222 37.26 -3.27 13.25
CA PHE A 222 36.30 -4.30 13.66
C PHE A 222 36.37 -4.52 15.19
N VAL A 223 35.25 -4.28 15.89
CA VAL A 223 35.05 -4.76 17.25
C VAL A 223 33.71 -5.50 17.28
N PHE A 224 33.78 -6.82 17.42
CA PHE A 224 32.64 -7.67 17.75
C PHE A 224 32.16 -7.33 19.17
N ALA A 225 30.92 -6.87 19.31
CA ALA A 225 30.24 -6.83 20.60
C ALA A 225 28.93 -7.62 20.48
N ALA A 226 28.93 -8.80 21.10
CA ALA A 226 27.74 -9.61 21.29
C ALA A 226 26.82 -8.89 22.30
N VAL A 227 25.57 -8.64 21.90
CA VAL A 227 24.53 -8.19 22.83
C VAL A 227 23.50 -9.31 22.97
N ILE A 228 23.39 -9.78 24.22
CA ILE A 228 22.49 -10.81 24.70
C ILE A 228 21.05 -10.27 24.62
N VAL A 229 20.17 -11.00 23.91
CA VAL A 229 18.73 -10.77 23.91
C VAL A 229 18.14 -11.36 25.19
N VAL A 230 17.57 -10.51 26.04
CA VAL A 230 16.68 -10.96 27.13
C VAL A 230 15.24 -10.66 26.70
N ALA A 231 14.53 -11.70 26.32
CA ALA A 231 13.09 -11.68 26.09
C ALA A 231 12.37 -11.87 27.43
N VAL A 232 11.59 -10.88 27.88
CA VAL A 232 10.48 -11.08 28.82
C VAL A 232 9.40 -10.04 28.55
N GLY A 233 8.19 -10.51 28.25
CA GLY A 233 7.00 -9.66 28.23
C GLY A 233 5.89 -10.19 27.35
N GLY A 234 5.27 -11.31 27.75
CA GLY A 234 4.02 -11.75 27.16
C GLY A 234 2.94 -10.69 27.40
N PHE A 235 2.52 -10.00 26.35
CA PHE A 235 1.37 -9.11 26.39
C PHE A 235 0.14 -9.90 25.94
N VAL A 236 -0.69 -10.29 26.91
CA VAL A 236 -2.06 -10.73 26.61
C VAL A 236 -2.84 -9.50 26.20
N ALA A 237 -2.92 -9.23 24.89
CA ALA A 237 -3.79 -8.21 24.34
C ALA A 237 -5.25 -8.60 24.57
N ARG A 238 -5.87 -8.03 25.62
CA ARG A 238 -7.33 -8.02 25.73
C ARG A 238 -7.87 -7.21 24.55
N ARG A 239 -8.58 -7.88 23.64
CA ARG A 239 -9.32 -7.28 22.52
C ARG A 239 -10.29 -6.23 23.04
N HIS A 240 -9.91 -4.97 22.95
CA HIS A 240 -10.87 -3.89 22.87
C HIS A 240 -11.15 -3.66 21.40
N TYR A 241 -12.26 -4.22 20.89
CA TYR A 241 -12.83 -3.74 19.63
C TYR A 241 -12.98 -2.23 19.76
N SER A 242 -12.20 -1.49 18.97
CA SER A 242 -12.27 -0.04 18.98
C SER A 242 -13.68 0.39 18.56
N ARG A 243 -14.37 1.18 19.41
CA ARG A 243 -15.67 1.82 19.11
C ARG A 243 -15.64 2.76 17.88
N ARG A 244 -14.56 2.79 17.10
CA ARG A 244 -14.42 3.58 15.87
C ARG A 244 -15.17 2.99 14.66
N SER A 245 -15.69 1.77 14.74
CA SER A 245 -16.51 1.17 13.67
C SER A 245 -17.78 1.97 13.36
N ASP A 246 -18.36 2.68 14.34
CA ASP A 246 -19.65 3.34 14.20
C ASP A 246 -19.70 4.38 13.06
N ARG A 247 -18.57 5.02 12.73
CA ARG A 247 -18.50 5.97 11.59
C ARG A 247 -18.57 5.29 10.22
N TYR A 248 -18.26 4.01 10.15
CA TYR A 248 -18.30 3.21 8.92
C TYR A 248 -19.47 2.24 8.90
N ALA A 249 -20.24 2.13 9.99
CA ALA A 249 -21.44 1.31 10.08
C ALA A 249 -22.46 1.62 8.97
N GLN A 250 -22.51 2.86 8.49
CA GLN A 250 -23.34 3.24 7.34
C GLN A 250 -23.02 2.45 6.06
N TYR A 251 -21.83 1.89 5.95
CA TYR A 251 -21.41 1.02 4.85
C TYR A 251 -21.61 -0.47 5.16
N ASP A 252 -21.77 -0.88 6.42
CA ASP A 252 -21.94 -2.29 6.83
C ASP A 252 -23.30 -2.90 6.43
N TYR A 253 -24.26 -2.08 5.99
CA TYR A 253 -25.66 -2.50 5.74
C TYR A 253 -25.94 -3.08 4.35
N VAL A 254 -24.95 -3.30 3.49
CA VAL A 254 -25.16 -3.97 2.20
C VAL A 254 -24.17 -5.12 2.04
N LYS A 255 -24.43 -6.23 2.74
CA LYS A 255 -23.91 -7.56 2.37
C LYS A 255 -24.75 -8.08 1.21
#